data_AF-A0A9P5Z9T2-F1
#
_entry.id   AF-A0A9P5Z9T2-F1
#
_cell.length_a   1.000
_cell.length_b   1.000
_cell.length_c   1.000
_cell.angle_alpha   90.00
_cell.angle_beta   90.00
_cell.angle_gamma   90.00
#
_symmetry.space_group_name_H-M   'P 1'
#
loop_
_entity.id
_entity.type
_entity.pdbx_description
1 polymer ?
#
loop_
_entity_poly.entity_id
_entity_poly.type
_entity_poly.pdbx_seq_one_letter_code
_entity_poly.pdbx_strand_id
1 'polypeptide(L)'
;AYAFTDYRSQGQTLPYVIINVASPPTGKLTLFNLYVALSRSAGRKTIRLLRDFDDDLFKAAHDPQLLQEDDRLIRKTQQHYKGVVRTSGRRTDLGK
;
A
#
# COMPACT_ATOMS: atom_id res chain seq x y z
N ALA A 1 -11.73 -21.01 0.45
CA ALA A 1 -12.07 -20.74 -0.96
C ALA A 1 -10.78 -20.48 -1.74
N TYR A 2 -10.73 -20.83 -3.02
CA TYR A 2 -9.49 -20.96 -3.80
C TYR A 2 -9.21 -19.78 -4.74
N ALA A 3 -10.18 -18.88 -4.92
CA ALA A 3 -10.04 -17.64 -5.68
C ALA A 3 -10.91 -16.55 -5.04
N PHE A 4 -10.34 -15.36 -4.84
CA PHE A 4 -11.04 -14.18 -4.30
C PHE A 4 -10.64 -12.95 -5.11
N THR A 5 -11.57 -12.03 -5.29
CA THR A 5 -11.26 -10.70 -5.84
C THR A 5 -10.54 -9.87 -4.78
N ASP A 6 -9.74 -8.90 -5.22
CA ASP A 6 -9.05 -7.88 -4.39
C ASP A 6 -9.94 -7.43 -3.21
N TYR A 7 -11.17 -6.99 -3.51
CA TYR A 7 -12.17 -6.53 -2.55
C TYR A 7 -12.50 -7.53 -1.41
N ARG A 8 -12.49 -8.84 -1.70
CA ARG A 8 -12.76 -9.89 -0.68
C ARG A 8 -11.52 -10.29 0.12
N SER A 9 -10.33 -9.89 -0.31
CA SER A 9 -9.04 -10.20 0.34
C SER A 9 -8.47 -9.05 1.17
N GLN A 10 -9.13 -7.89 1.15
CA GLN A 10 -8.74 -6.72 1.93
C GLN A 10 -8.77 -7.05 3.43
N GLY A 11 -7.61 -6.91 4.10
CA GLY A 11 -7.43 -7.19 5.53
C GLY A 11 -6.89 -8.58 5.91
N GLN A 12 -6.61 -9.48 4.96
CA GLN A 12 -6.10 -10.84 5.27
C GLN A 12 -4.72 -11.10 4.71
N THR A 13 -3.72 -11.39 5.55
CA THR A 13 -2.36 -11.72 5.07
C THR A 13 -2.32 -13.18 4.67
N LEU A 14 -2.12 -13.45 3.38
CA LEU A 14 -2.04 -14.80 2.83
C LEU A 14 -0.56 -15.18 2.62
N PRO A 15 -0.09 -16.34 3.13
CA PRO A 15 1.32 -16.73 3.06
C PRO A 15 1.82 -16.99 1.62
N TYR A 16 0.91 -17.31 0.69
CA TYR A 16 1.21 -17.41 -0.74
C TYR A 16 0.06 -16.80 -1.54
N VAL A 17 0.38 -15.87 -2.45
CA VAL A 17 -0.60 -15.16 -3.26
C VAL A 17 -0.29 -15.38 -4.74
N ILE A 18 -1.28 -15.86 -5.48
CA ILE A 18 -1.26 -15.93 -6.94
C ILE A 18 -2.15 -14.79 -7.46
N ILE A 19 -1.58 -13.86 -8.21
CA ILE A 19 -2.30 -12.69 -8.72
C ILE A 19 -2.54 -12.85 -10.22
N ASN A 20 -3.80 -12.73 -10.62
CA ASN A 20 -4.18 -12.59 -12.02
C ASN A 20 -4.26 -11.11 -12.38
N VAL A 21 -3.33 -10.64 -13.22
CA VAL A 21 -3.22 -9.25 -13.69
C VAL A 21 -3.97 -9.06 -15.02
N ALA A 22 -4.87 -9.99 -15.38
CA ALA A 22 -5.68 -9.83 -16.58
C ALA A 22 -6.70 -8.68 -16.40
N SER A 23 -6.88 -7.88 -17.45
CA SER A 23 -8.04 -6.99 -17.54
C SER A 23 -9.33 -7.78 -17.32
N PRO A 24 -10.20 -7.36 -16.39
CA PRO A 24 -11.46 -8.06 -16.15
C PRO A 24 -12.39 -7.95 -17.37
N PRO A 25 -13.34 -8.89 -17.56
CA PRO A 25 -14.29 -8.86 -18.67
C PRO A 25 -15.16 -7.59 -18.71
N THR A 26 -15.35 -6.96 -17.54
CA THR A 26 -16.01 -5.67 -17.36
C THR A 26 -15.21 -4.82 -16.36
N GLY A 27 -15.02 -3.54 -16.69
CA GLY A 27 -14.17 -2.61 -15.94
C GLY A 27 -12.74 -2.52 -16.48
N LYS A 28 -11.89 -1.75 -15.80
CA LYS A 28 -10.46 -1.60 -16.13
C LYS A 28 -9.62 -1.98 -14.93
N LEU A 29 -8.53 -2.70 -15.17
CA LEU A 29 -7.50 -2.89 -14.16
C LEU A 29 -6.77 -1.56 -13.98
N THR A 30 -6.69 -1.05 -12.76
CA THR A 30 -6.01 0.22 -12.45
C THR A 30 -4.72 -0.04 -11.66
N LEU A 31 -3.79 0.93 -11.70
CA LEU A 31 -2.57 0.90 -10.89
C LEU A 31 -2.89 0.72 -9.39
N PHE A 32 -4.00 1.30 -8.92
CA PHE A 32 -4.47 1.15 -7.54
C PHE A 32 -4.84 -0.30 -7.20
N ASN A 33 -5.64 -0.97 -8.04
CA ASN A 33 -6.00 -2.37 -7.80
C ASN A 33 -4.77 -3.29 -7.79
N LEU A 34 -3.81 -2.98 -8.66
CA LEU A 34 -2.57 -3.74 -8.73
C LEU A 34 -1.70 -3.52 -7.49
N TYR A 35 -1.54 -2.27 -7.05
CA TYR A 35 -0.84 -1.94 -5.82
C TYR A 35 -1.44 -2.68 -4.61
N VAL A 36 -2.76 -2.63 -4.44
CA VAL A 36 -3.44 -3.32 -3.34
C VAL A 36 -3.16 -4.82 -3.40
N ALA A 37 -3.34 -5.46 -4.55
CA ALA A 37 -3.09 -6.90 -4.71
C ALA A 37 -1.62 -7.28 -4.40
N LEU A 38 -0.65 -6.51 -4.88
CA LEU A 38 0.78 -6.74 -4.62
C LEU A 38 1.13 -6.57 -3.12
N SER A 39 0.56 -5.55 -2.48
CA SER A 39 0.77 -5.24 -1.06
C SER A 39 0.24 -6.32 -0.09
N ARG A 40 -0.57 -7.27 -0.58
CA ARG A 40 -1.06 -8.40 0.23
C ARG A 40 -0.02 -9.51 0.44
N SER A 41 1.02 -9.56 -0.39
CA SER A 41 2.08 -10.56 -0.25
C SER A 41 3.10 -10.14 0.82
N ALA A 42 3.65 -11.13 1.55
CA ALA A 42 4.69 -10.88 2.56
C ALA A 42 6.08 -10.62 1.95
N GLY A 43 6.22 -10.80 0.64
CA GLY A 43 7.46 -10.55 -0.10
C GLY A 43 7.54 -11.30 -1.43
N ARG A 44 8.59 -11.04 -2.19
CA ARG A 44 8.77 -11.57 -3.56
C ARG A 44 8.77 -13.10 -3.65
N LYS A 45 9.20 -13.80 -2.61
CA LYS A 45 9.19 -15.29 -2.55
C LYS A 45 7.78 -15.88 -2.37
N THR A 46 6.83 -15.05 -1.93
CA THR A 46 5.46 -15.46 -1.57
C THR A 46 4.42 -15.02 -2.61
N ILE A 47 4.86 -14.38 -3.70
CA ILE A 47 4.00 -13.87 -4.76
C ILE A 47 4.33 -14.55 -6.09
N ARG A 48 3.29 -14.95 -6.82
CA ARG A 48 3.40 -15.41 -8.20
C ARG A 48 2.39 -14.67 -9.06
N LEU A 49 2.82 -14.19 -10.21
CA LEU A 49 1.96 -13.56 -11.20
C LEU A 49 1.60 -14.59 -12.26
N LEU A 50 0.32 -14.65 -12.64
CA LEU A 50 -0.15 -15.56 -13.68
C LEU A 50 0.13 -15.05 -15.10
N ARG A 51 0.52 -13.78 -15.25
CA ARG A 51 0.78 -13.10 -16.52
C ARG A 51 1.91 -12.10 -16.34
N ASP A 52 2.51 -11.72 -17.46
CA ASP A 52 3.51 -10.65 -17.50
C ASP A 52 2.92 -9.30 -17.13
N PHE A 53 3.81 -8.38 -16.75
CA PHE A 53 3.45 -7.02 -16.40
C PHE A 53 3.03 -6.25 -17.66
N ASP A 54 1.97 -5.46 -17.53
CA ASP A 54 1.62 -4.43 -18.50
C ASP A 54 2.40 -3.15 -18.15
N ASP A 55 3.49 -2.91 -18.87
CA ASP A 55 4.39 -1.79 -18.65
C ASP A 55 3.68 -0.43 -18.66
N ASP A 56 2.64 -0.26 -19.47
CA ASP A 56 1.89 0.98 -19.57
C ASP A 56 1.04 1.23 -18.33
N LEU A 57 0.56 0.15 -17.70
CA LEU A 57 -0.16 0.21 -16.44
C LEU A 57 0.74 0.62 -15.27
N PHE A 58 1.99 0.14 -15.23
CA PHE A 58 2.96 0.52 -14.19
C PHE A 58 3.58 1.90 -14.38
N LYS A 59 3.63 2.38 -15.64
CA LYS A 59 4.10 3.74 -15.98
C LYS A 59 2.97 4.78 -15.93
N ALA A 60 1.74 4.35 -15.64
CA ALA A 60 0.60 5.25 -15.49
C ALA A 60 0.86 6.28 -14.39
N ALA A 61 0.45 7.53 -14.64
CA ALA A 61 0.53 8.58 -13.64
C ALA A 61 -0.36 8.25 -12.44
N HIS A 62 0.12 8.53 -11.23
CA HIS A 62 -0.67 8.41 -10.02
C HIS A 62 -1.72 9.53 -9.98
N ASP A 63 -2.85 9.26 -9.31
CA ASP A 63 -3.87 10.28 -9.09
C ASP A 63 -3.28 11.47 -8.30
N PRO A 64 -3.30 12.69 -8.84
CA PRO A 64 -2.76 13.88 -8.17
C PRO A 64 -3.39 14.13 -6.79
N GLN A 65 -4.67 13.79 -6.60
CA GLN A 65 -5.34 13.95 -5.31
C GLN A 65 -4.78 12.98 -4.27
N LEU A 66 -4.45 11.75 -4.67
CA LEU A 66 -3.83 10.77 -3.78
C LEU A 66 -2.40 11.18 -3.40
N LEU A 67 -1.61 11.71 -4.34
CA LEU A 67 -0.28 12.23 -4.06
C LEU A 67 -0.33 13.42 -3.07
N GLN A 68 -1.28 14.33 -3.25
CA GLN A 68 -1.47 15.46 -2.35
C GLN A 68 -1.85 15.01 -0.93
N GLU A 69 -2.72 14.00 -0.81
CA GLU A 69 -3.07 13.43 0.49
C GLU A 69 -1.89 12.69 1.14
N ASP A 70 -1.07 11.97 0.36
CA ASP A 70 0.15 11.33 0.88
C ASP A 70 1.13 12.37 1.46
N ASP A 71 1.39 13.46 0.73
CA ASP A 71 2.21 14.58 1.20
C ASP A 71 1.66 15.23 2.48
N ARG A 72 0.33 15.34 2.58
CA ARG A 72 -0.34 15.86 3.77
C ARG A 72 -0.14 14.93 4.96
N LEU A 73 -0.27 13.62 4.76
CA LEU A 73 -0.07 12.60 5.81
C LEU A 73 1.38 12.54 6.29
N ILE A 74 2.36 12.66 5.38
CA ILE A 74 3.78 12.75 5.73
C ILE A 74 4.04 13.95 6.63
N ARG A 75 3.51 15.12 6.26
CA ARG A 75 3.65 16.35 7.06
C ARG A 75 3.05 16.20 8.46
N LYS A 76 1.84 15.62 8.56
CA LYS A 76 1.17 15.36 9.84
C LYS A 76 1.98 14.41 10.71
N THR A 77 2.54 13.36 10.11
CA THR A 77 3.36 12.37 10.80
C THR A 77 4.63 13.01 11.35
N GLN A 78 5.35 13.80 10.56
CA GLN A 78 6.54 14.52 11.03
C GLN A 78 6.25 15.50 12.17
N GLN A 79 5.13 16.23 12.11
CA GLN A 79 4.70 17.12 13.20
C GLN A 79 4.42 16.34 14.47
N HIS A 80 3.74 15.20 14.37
CA HIS A 80 3.47 14.32 15.51
C HIS A 80 4.76 13.78 16.13
N TYR A 81 5.69 13.24 15.33
CA TYR A 81 6.99 12.77 15.81
C TYR A 81 7.79 13.89 16.50
N LYS A 82 7.83 15.10 15.92
CA LYS A 82 8.49 16.26 16.55
C LYS A 82 7.83 16.65 17.88
N GLY A 83 6.51 16.54 17.99
CA GLY A 83 5.77 16.79 19.22
C GLY A 83 6.07 15.76 20.32
N VAL A 84 6.09 14.47 19.95
CA VAL A 84 6.40 13.35 20.87
C VAL A 84 7.84 13.44 21.41
N VAL A 85 8.82 13.71 20.53
CA VAL A 85 10.23 13.87 20.95
C VAL A 85 10.40 15.07 21.91
N ARG A 86 9.65 16.15 21.69
CA ARG A 86 9.67 17.34 22.56
C ARG A 86 9.00 17.13 23.91
N THR A 87 8.03 16.22 24.03
CA THR A 87 7.37 15.90 25.30
C THR A 87 8.11 14.82 26.07
N SER A 88 8.79 13.89 25.40
CA SER A 88 9.66 12.89 26.04
C SER A 88 10.94 13.52 26.60
N GLY A 89 11.56 14.47 25.89
CA GLY A 89 12.75 15.19 26.37
C GLY A 89 12.48 16.17 27.52
N ARG A 90 11.24 16.67 27.66
CA ARG A 90 10.88 17.57 28.77
C ARG A 90 10.62 16.85 30.10
N ARG A 91 10.39 15.54 30.07
CA ARG A 91 10.15 14.72 31.28
C ARG A 91 11.43 14.26 31.96
N THR A 92 12.57 14.26 31.27
CA THR A 92 13.87 13.87 31.85
C THR A 92 14.56 14.98 32.63
N ASP A 93 14.10 16.22 32.49
CA ASP A 93 14.83 17.41 32.96
C ASP A 93 14.23 18.04 34.23
N LEU A 94 13.17 17.46 34.79
CA LEU A 94 12.49 17.90 36.03
C LEU A 94 12.76 16.97 37.24
N GLY A 95 13.76 16.08 37.13
CA GLY A 95 14.08 15.07 38.13
C GLY A 95 15.50 15.14 38.68
N LYS A 96 16.03 16.34 38.94
CA LYS A 96 17.25 16.55 39.73
C LYS A 96 17.07 17.71 40.68
#